data_AF-A0A6I3CCF1-F1
#
_entry.id   AF-A0A6I3CCF1-F1
#
_cell.length_a   1.000
_cell.length_b   1.000
_cell.length_c   1.000
_cell.angle_alpha   90.00
_cell.angle_beta   90.00
_cell.angle_gamma   90.00
#
_symmetry.space_group_name_H-M   'P 1'
#
loop_
_entity.id
_entity.type
_entity.pdbx_description
1 polymer ?
#
loop_
_entity_poly.entity_id
_entity_poly.type
_entity_poly.pdbx_seq_one_letter_code
_entity_poly.pdbx_strand_id
1 'polypeptide(L)'
;MPNPAFVSRIQAMADATGATQFVTLNGVERNTTTLLVDGLPVEIVLPTITPVDIAARLESLDQLNAHAFMVSGMLVNTRDRPTRWQATIAVLASSALTDEAVANATTTLNNELASITGAVSPRPIYAFTLSGRRTTIRLRIENISDEPLRVMVRLTANKLTFPKGDQVVTIEAKSITDVAVPVVARTNGSFPVSLDVLSPDGGLALINTLYLKARVSALTGVAQLLTGGGLLMLLAWWGRNVRRGRRSKHSAAGRSNHPVVRPNGGLASNEPSSTNISHS
;
A
#
# COMPACT_ATOMS: atom_id res chain seq x y z
N MET A 1 -1.20 -45.78 70.12
CA MET A 1 0.06 -45.02 70.18
C MET A 1 1.04 -45.65 69.18
N PRO A 2 1.81 -44.87 68.41
CA PRO A 2 2.79 -45.42 67.46
C PRO A 2 3.80 -46.31 68.19
N ASN A 3 4.22 -47.41 67.55
CA ASN A 3 5.25 -48.30 68.10
C ASN A 3 6.61 -47.57 68.14
N PRO A 4 7.29 -47.47 69.29
CA PRO A 4 8.58 -46.77 69.41
C PRO A 4 9.68 -47.33 68.49
N ALA A 5 9.63 -48.64 68.18
CA ALA A 5 10.59 -49.27 67.27
C ALA A 5 10.37 -48.88 65.80
N PHE A 6 9.15 -48.47 65.44
CA PHE A 6 8.85 -47.98 64.09
C PHE A 6 9.42 -46.58 63.89
N VAL A 7 9.24 -45.70 64.87
CA VAL A 7 9.77 -44.33 64.84
C VAL A 7 11.29 -44.34 64.75
N SER A 8 11.97 -45.19 65.53
CA SER A 8 13.44 -45.29 65.49
C SER A 8 13.97 -45.82 64.15
N ARG A 9 13.23 -46.73 63.48
CA ARG A 9 13.60 -47.22 62.14
C ARG A 9 13.45 -46.15 61.06
N ILE A 10 12.38 -45.36 61.09
CA ILE A 10 12.23 -44.26 60.12
C ILE A 10 13.31 -43.20 60.37
N GLN A 11 13.63 -42.93 61.63
CA GLN A 11 14.72 -42.00 61.98
C GLN A 11 16.08 -42.47 61.43
N ALA A 12 16.43 -43.74 61.64
CA ALA A 12 17.65 -44.31 61.09
C ALA A 12 17.69 -44.29 59.55
N MET A 13 16.54 -44.46 58.87
CA MET A 13 16.45 -44.33 57.42
C MET A 13 16.64 -42.88 56.94
N ALA A 14 16.05 -41.91 57.65
CA ALA A 14 16.18 -40.50 57.30
C ALA A 14 17.62 -40.00 57.47
N ASP A 15 18.26 -40.36 58.60
CA ASP A 15 19.63 -39.95 58.92
C ASP A 15 20.66 -40.53 57.93
N ALA A 16 20.41 -41.73 57.40
CA ALA A 16 21.26 -42.37 56.39
C ALA A 16 21.26 -41.65 55.04
N THR A 17 20.20 -40.90 54.74
CA THR A 17 20.02 -40.25 53.42
C THR A 17 20.46 -38.77 53.43
N GLY A 18 20.62 -38.16 54.61
CA GLY A 18 21.01 -36.75 54.79
C GLY A 18 20.02 -35.71 54.25
N ALA A 19 19.00 -36.13 53.48
CA ALA A 19 18.03 -35.27 52.81
C ALA A 19 16.80 -34.93 53.66
N THR A 20 16.65 -35.53 54.83
CA THR A 20 15.44 -35.40 55.67
C THR A 20 15.79 -35.32 57.14
N GLN A 21 15.22 -34.35 57.86
CA GLN A 21 15.40 -34.17 59.30
C GLN A 21 14.03 -34.20 60.00
N PHE A 22 13.95 -34.88 61.15
CA PHE A 22 12.76 -34.86 61.99
C PHE A 22 12.68 -33.55 62.78
N VAL A 23 11.57 -32.82 62.61
CA VAL A 23 11.25 -31.60 63.37
C VAL A 23 9.91 -31.75 64.08
N THR A 24 9.78 -31.08 65.22
CA THR A 24 8.51 -31.02 65.97
C THR A 24 7.50 -30.14 65.21
N LEU A 25 6.20 -30.36 65.39
CA LEU A 25 5.17 -29.57 64.67
C LEU A 25 5.33 -28.05 64.84
N ASN A 26 5.75 -27.58 66.03
CA ASN A 26 6.04 -26.16 66.28
C ASN A 26 7.29 -25.65 65.52
N GLY A 27 8.18 -26.53 65.09
CA GLY A 27 9.35 -26.19 64.27
C GLY A 27 9.03 -26.12 62.78
N VAL A 28 7.95 -26.77 62.32
CA VAL A 28 7.55 -26.77 60.90
C VAL A 28 7.12 -25.37 60.44
N GLU A 29 6.45 -24.59 61.28
CA GLU A 29 6.03 -23.21 60.94
C GLU A 29 7.21 -22.26 60.69
N ARG A 30 8.43 -22.58 61.15
CA ARG A 30 9.62 -21.74 61.00
C ARG A 30 10.58 -22.17 59.89
N ASN A 31 10.40 -23.37 59.33
CA ASN A 31 11.42 -24.01 58.48
C ASN A 31 11.11 -24.05 56.98
N THR A 32 9.98 -23.50 56.52
CA THR A 32 9.67 -23.47 55.07
C THR A 32 10.66 -22.60 54.28
N THR A 33 11.47 -21.78 54.95
CA THR A 33 12.47 -20.87 54.37
C THR A 33 13.93 -21.26 54.60
N THR A 34 14.22 -22.37 55.30
CA THR A 34 15.59 -22.81 55.60
C THR A 34 15.95 -24.05 54.79
N LEU A 35 16.97 -23.94 53.92
CA LEU A 35 17.58 -25.06 53.23
C LEU A 35 18.84 -25.49 53.98
N LEU A 36 19.01 -26.78 54.20
CA LEU A 36 20.26 -27.33 54.73
C LEU A 36 21.24 -27.53 53.58
N VAL A 37 22.34 -26.77 53.58
CA VAL A 37 23.49 -26.99 52.69
C VAL A 37 24.64 -27.47 53.56
N ASP A 38 25.12 -28.68 53.33
CA ASP A 38 26.17 -29.34 54.13
C ASP A 38 25.88 -29.39 55.65
N GLY A 39 24.61 -29.56 56.03
CA GLY A 39 24.18 -29.65 57.44
C GLY A 39 24.12 -28.31 58.18
N LEU A 40 24.41 -27.19 57.49
CA LEU A 40 24.24 -25.84 58.03
C LEU A 40 22.91 -25.24 57.55
N PRO A 41 22.11 -24.63 58.44
CA PRO A 41 20.89 -23.95 58.05
C PRO A 41 21.24 -22.69 57.25
N VAL A 42 20.89 -22.70 55.97
CA VAL A 42 20.94 -21.52 55.10
C VAL A 42 19.52 -20.99 54.98
N GLU A 43 19.29 -19.78 55.48
CA GLU A 43 18.04 -19.08 55.23
C GLU A 43 17.99 -18.66 53.76
N ILE A 44 17.10 -19.28 52.99
CA ILE A 44 16.78 -18.79 51.65
C ILE A 44 15.86 -17.58 51.85
N VAL A 45 16.47 -16.42 52.04
CA VAL A 45 15.76 -15.16 51.87
C VAL A 45 15.50 -15.04 50.37
N LEU A 46 14.29 -15.41 49.94
CA LEU A 46 13.85 -14.99 48.62
C LEU A 46 13.94 -13.46 48.62
N PRO A 47 14.66 -12.85 47.66
CA PRO A 47 14.74 -11.39 47.61
C PRO A 47 13.30 -10.87 47.61
N THR A 48 13.02 -9.88 48.46
CA THR A 48 11.74 -9.19 48.47
C THR A 48 11.59 -8.49 47.12
N ILE A 49 11.00 -9.18 46.15
CA ILE A 49 10.66 -8.60 44.86
C ILE A 49 9.47 -7.69 45.15
N THR A 50 9.60 -6.40 44.84
CA THR A 50 8.45 -5.50 44.80
C THR A 50 7.34 -6.19 44.01
N PRO A 51 6.07 -6.21 44.48
CA PRO A 51 4.99 -6.79 43.72
C PRO A 51 4.97 -6.19 42.30
N VAL A 52 5.39 -6.98 41.33
CA VAL A 52 5.35 -6.61 39.91
C VAL A 52 3.87 -6.56 39.52
N ASP A 53 3.47 -5.50 38.84
CA ASP A 53 2.15 -5.44 38.22
C ASP A 53 2.09 -6.39 37.02
N ILE A 54 1.73 -7.65 37.30
CA ILE A 54 1.60 -8.68 36.27
C ILE A 54 0.48 -8.34 35.29
N ALA A 55 -0.57 -7.63 35.70
CA ALA A 55 -1.70 -7.32 34.82
C ALA A 55 -1.29 -6.32 33.72
N ALA A 56 -0.66 -5.20 34.10
CA ALA A 56 -0.16 -4.22 33.13
C ALA A 56 0.92 -4.82 32.20
N ARG A 57 1.74 -5.72 32.74
CA ARG A 57 2.74 -6.47 31.96
C ARG A 57 2.07 -7.35 30.90
N LEU A 58 1.06 -8.13 31.28
CA LEU A 58 0.34 -9.00 30.35
C LEU A 58 -0.33 -8.23 29.21
N GLU A 59 -0.92 -7.06 29.51
CA GLU A 59 -1.50 -6.18 28.48
C GLU A 59 -0.43 -5.71 27.48
N SER A 60 0.72 -5.28 27.97
CA SER A 60 1.84 -4.85 27.12
C SER A 60 2.38 -5.99 26.24
N LEU A 61 2.42 -7.21 26.78
CA LEU A 61 2.85 -8.39 26.04
C LEU A 61 1.83 -8.85 24.99
N ASP A 62 0.53 -8.67 25.24
CA ASP A 62 -0.51 -8.94 24.25
C ASP A 62 -0.39 -7.99 23.05
N GLN A 63 -0.18 -6.69 23.30
CA GLN A 63 0.09 -5.71 22.25
C GLN A 63 1.36 -6.04 21.45
N LEU A 64 2.44 -6.43 22.14
CA LEU A 64 3.69 -6.84 21.51
C LEU A 64 3.51 -8.10 20.64
N ASN A 65 2.73 -9.06 21.13
CA ASN A 65 2.40 -10.28 20.40
C ASN A 65 1.56 -9.99 19.14
N ALA A 66 0.56 -9.11 19.25
CA ALA A 66 -0.23 -8.65 18.10
C ALA A 66 0.67 -7.97 17.05
N HIS A 67 1.58 -7.09 17.48
CA HIS A 67 2.53 -6.44 16.57
C HIS A 67 3.45 -7.44 15.88
N ALA A 68 4.03 -8.38 16.64
CA ALA A 68 4.88 -9.44 16.10
C ALA A 68 4.12 -10.33 15.09
N PHE A 69 2.84 -10.61 15.33
CA PHE A 69 1.99 -11.36 14.41
C PHE A 69 1.80 -10.62 13.06
N MET A 70 1.44 -9.34 13.10
CA MET A 70 1.26 -8.53 11.88
C MET A 70 2.54 -8.45 11.05
N VAL A 71 3.69 -8.23 11.72
CA VAL A 71 5.00 -8.16 11.07
C VAL A 71 5.46 -9.53 10.56
N SER A 72 5.15 -10.62 11.27
CA SER A 72 5.39 -11.99 10.78
C SER A 72 4.66 -12.25 9.47
N GLY A 73 3.46 -11.70 9.30
CA GLY A 73 2.69 -11.76 8.05
C GLY A 73 3.44 -11.14 6.86
N MET A 74 4.26 -10.11 7.10
CA MET A 74 5.07 -9.49 6.05
C MET A 74 6.21 -10.39 5.56
N LEU A 75 6.73 -11.28 6.39
CA LEU A 75 7.87 -12.11 6.01
C LEU A 75 7.44 -13.20 5.01
N VAL A 76 8.11 -13.28 3.85
CA VAL A 76 7.91 -14.38 2.88
C VAL A 76 8.70 -15.61 3.30
N ASN A 77 9.96 -15.41 3.70
CA ASN A 77 10.86 -16.45 4.17
C ASN A 77 11.00 -16.34 5.68
N THR A 78 10.14 -17.03 6.43
CA THR A 78 10.15 -17.06 7.88
C THR A 78 11.31 -17.95 8.38
N ARG A 79 12.54 -17.43 8.39
CA ARG A 79 13.68 -18.09 9.03
C ARG A 79 13.50 -18.12 10.55
N ASP A 80 12.70 -19.01 11.11
CA ASP A 80 12.44 -19.22 12.56
C ASP A 80 12.12 -17.97 13.43
N ARG A 81 12.06 -16.76 12.84
CA ARG A 81 11.93 -15.48 13.53
C ARG A 81 10.61 -15.37 14.28
N PRO A 82 9.45 -15.70 13.69
CA PRO A 82 8.18 -15.70 14.42
C PRO A 82 8.24 -16.61 15.65
N THR A 83 8.82 -17.81 15.52
CA THR A 83 8.99 -18.76 16.63
C THR A 83 9.89 -18.18 17.73
N ARG A 84 11.02 -17.55 17.35
CA ARG A 84 11.91 -16.89 18.31
C ARG A 84 11.21 -15.74 19.03
N TRP A 85 10.45 -14.92 18.32
CA TRP A 85 9.70 -13.81 18.93
C TRP A 85 8.65 -14.33 19.93
N GLN A 86 7.90 -15.37 19.57
CA GLN A 86 6.94 -16.00 20.48
C GLN A 86 7.62 -16.56 21.73
N ALA A 87 8.75 -17.25 21.57
CA ALA A 87 9.52 -17.77 22.71
C ALA A 87 10.02 -16.64 23.63
N THR A 88 10.53 -15.55 23.05
CA THR A 88 10.93 -14.36 23.83
C THR A 88 9.74 -13.79 24.60
N ILE A 89 8.61 -13.53 23.93
CA ILE A 89 7.41 -12.94 24.57
C ILE A 89 6.90 -13.83 25.71
N ALA A 90 6.89 -15.16 25.53
CA ALA A 90 6.46 -16.10 26.57
C ALA A 90 7.35 -16.02 27.83
N VAL A 91 8.67 -15.83 27.67
CA VAL A 91 9.60 -15.67 28.79
C VAL A 91 9.36 -14.36 29.54
N LEU A 92 9.00 -13.27 28.83
CA LEU A 92 8.75 -11.95 29.42
C LEU A 92 7.55 -11.92 30.38
N ALA A 93 6.62 -12.88 30.28
CA ALA A 93 5.50 -13.00 31.21
C ALA A 93 5.92 -13.48 32.62
N SER A 94 7.16 -13.99 32.78
CA SER A 94 7.64 -14.53 34.04
C SER A 94 7.76 -13.45 35.13
N SER A 95 7.26 -13.74 36.33
CA SER A 95 7.45 -12.91 37.52
C SER A 95 8.89 -12.93 38.06
N ALA A 96 9.73 -13.85 37.56
CA ALA A 96 11.15 -13.90 37.91
C ALA A 96 11.98 -12.78 37.26
N LEU A 97 11.43 -12.09 36.24
CA LEU A 97 12.09 -10.99 35.56
C LEU A 97 11.72 -9.63 36.18
N THR A 98 12.75 -8.80 36.40
CA THR A 98 12.58 -7.40 36.81
C THR A 98 11.90 -6.59 35.70
N ASP A 99 11.21 -5.50 36.06
CA ASP A 99 10.57 -4.61 35.09
C ASP A 99 11.57 -4.01 34.09
N GLU A 100 12.79 -3.70 34.56
CA GLU A 100 13.87 -3.20 33.71
C GLU A 100 14.30 -4.23 32.66
N ALA A 101 14.45 -5.51 33.05
CA ALA A 101 14.78 -6.57 32.11
C ALA A 101 13.69 -6.76 31.04
N VAL A 102 12.41 -6.71 31.46
CA VAL A 102 11.27 -6.81 30.53
C VAL A 102 11.21 -5.60 29.59
N ALA A 103 11.42 -4.39 30.10
CA ALA A 103 11.43 -3.17 29.30
C ALA A 103 12.55 -3.18 28.25
N ASN A 104 13.77 -3.61 28.63
CA ASN A 104 14.91 -3.71 27.72
C ASN A 104 14.67 -4.76 26.62
N ALA A 105 14.15 -5.93 26.98
CA ALA A 105 13.83 -6.97 26.02
C ALA A 105 12.70 -6.56 25.07
N THR A 106 11.64 -5.92 25.59
CA THR A 106 10.53 -5.38 24.80
C THR A 106 11.01 -4.33 23.81
N THR A 107 11.86 -3.40 24.26
CA THR A 107 12.48 -2.38 23.40
C THR A 107 13.31 -3.00 22.29
N THR A 108 14.11 -4.01 22.62
CA THR A 108 14.93 -4.74 21.64
C THR A 108 14.07 -5.40 20.57
N LEU A 109 13.00 -6.10 20.98
CA LEU A 109 12.07 -6.73 20.03
C LEU A 109 11.33 -5.70 19.18
N ASN A 110 10.81 -4.63 19.79
CA ASN A 110 10.14 -3.55 19.06
C ASN A 110 11.06 -2.90 18.03
N ASN A 111 12.34 -2.67 18.35
CA ASN A 111 13.30 -2.13 17.40
C ASN A 111 13.54 -3.08 16.22
N GLU A 112 13.59 -4.39 16.48
CA GLU A 112 13.67 -5.39 15.40
C GLU A 112 12.42 -5.33 14.51
N LEU A 113 11.22 -5.35 15.09
CA LEU A 113 9.97 -5.26 14.34
C LEU A 113 9.89 -3.96 13.51
N ALA A 114 10.25 -2.83 14.12
CA ALA A 114 10.28 -1.51 13.47
C ALA A 114 11.28 -1.43 12.32
N SER A 115 12.40 -2.15 12.40
CA SER A 115 13.38 -2.20 11.30
C SER A 115 12.81 -2.87 10.04
N ILE A 116 11.89 -3.83 10.21
CA ILE A 116 11.23 -4.54 9.10
C ILE A 116 10.14 -3.66 8.49
N THR A 117 9.28 -3.07 9.33
CA THR A 117 8.20 -2.21 8.85
C THR A 117 8.75 -0.95 8.18
N GLY A 118 9.79 -0.36 8.77
CA GLY A 118 10.49 0.82 8.23
C GLY A 118 11.32 0.56 6.98
N ALA A 119 11.56 -0.71 6.61
CA ALA A 119 12.26 -1.05 5.38
C ALA A 119 11.38 -0.94 4.12
N VAL A 120 10.06 -0.80 4.27
CA VAL A 120 9.15 -0.58 3.15
C VAL A 120 8.82 0.89 3.01
N SER A 121 9.05 1.43 1.82
CA SER A 121 8.70 2.81 1.51
C SER A 121 8.07 2.92 0.12
N PRO A 122 6.87 3.48 -0.03
CA PRO A 122 6.34 3.79 -1.33
C PRO A 122 7.10 4.98 -1.91
N ARG A 123 7.35 4.92 -3.21
CA ARG A 123 7.85 6.02 -4.03
C ARG A 123 6.74 6.48 -4.97
N PRO A 124 5.64 7.07 -4.44
CA PRO A 124 4.51 7.42 -5.27
C PRO A 124 4.83 8.64 -6.15
N ILE A 125 4.13 8.72 -7.27
CA ILE A 125 4.07 9.94 -8.06
C ILE A 125 2.92 10.78 -7.48
N TYR A 126 3.20 12.00 -7.03
CA TYR A 126 2.21 12.86 -6.36
C TYR A 126 1.01 13.24 -7.23
N ALA A 127 1.12 13.11 -8.56
CA ALA A 127 0.03 13.35 -9.48
C ALA A 127 0.03 12.37 -10.66
N PHE A 128 -1.16 11.97 -11.09
CA PHE A 128 -1.33 11.13 -12.28
C PHE A 128 -2.57 11.55 -13.09
N THR A 129 -2.50 11.36 -14.41
CA THR A 129 -3.59 11.71 -15.33
C THR A 129 -4.20 10.44 -15.91
N LEU A 130 -5.53 10.32 -15.82
CA LEU A 130 -6.33 9.28 -16.45
C LEU A 130 -6.78 9.80 -17.81
N SER A 131 -6.23 9.21 -18.85
CA SER A 131 -6.61 9.46 -20.25
C SER A 131 -7.93 8.80 -20.65
N GLY A 132 -8.44 7.86 -19.84
CA GLY A 132 -9.64 7.09 -20.13
C GLY A 132 -10.52 6.87 -18.89
N ARG A 133 -11.71 6.29 -19.10
CA ARG A 133 -12.56 5.82 -17.99
C ARG A 133 -11.93 4.68 -17.20
N ARG A 134 -11.14 3.83 -17.87
CA ARG A 134 -10.39 2.72 -17.28
C ARG A 134 -8.91 2.95 -17.52
N THR A 135 -8.10 2.88 -16.48
CA THR A 135 -6.66 3.08 -16.56
C THR A 135 -5.99 2.22 -15.49
N THR A 136 -4.71 1.91 -15.64
CA THR A 136 -3.91 1.23 -14.62
C THR A 136 -2.87 2.20 -14.08
N ILE A 137 -2.91 2.43 -12.77
CA ILE A 137 -1.89 3.21 -12.06
C ILE A 137 -0.73 2.27 -11.72
N ARG A 138 0.50 2.75 -11.87
CA ARG A 138 1.72 2.05 -11.43
C ARG A 138 2.19 2.73 -10.15
N LEU A 139 2.10 2.02 -9.03
CA LEU A 139 2.64 2.46 -7.75
C LEU A 139 3.99 1.79 -7.55
N ARG A 140 5.03 2.58 -7.30
CA ARG A 140 6.36 2.03 -7.03
C ARG A 140 6.52 1.88 -5.53
N ILE A 141 6.84 0.68 -5.08
CA ILE A 141 7.10 0.39 -3.67
C ILE A 141 8.50 -0.20 -3.57
N GLU A 142 9.31 0.38 -2.70
CA GLU A 142 10.66 -0.04 -2.42
C GLU A 142 10.71 -0.87 -1.15
N ASN A 143 11.53 -1.92 -1.19
CA ASN A 143 11.95 -2.67 -0.04
C ASN A 143 13.48 -2.58 0.05
N ILE A 144 14.00 -1.95 1.10
CA ILE A 144 15.44 -1.80 1.33
C ILE A 144 16.04 -2.93 2.17
N SER A 145 15.21 -3.85 2.67
CA SER A 145 15.69 -4.99 3.47
C SER A 145 16.36 -6.05 2.59
N ASP A 146 17.10 -6.94 3.25
CA ASP A 146 17.78 -8.09 2.63
C ASP A 146 16.85 -9.27 2.29
N GLU A 147 15.54 -9.14 2.57
CA GLU A 147 14.57 -10.22 2.37
C GLU A 147 13.30 -9.72 1.68
N PRO A 148 12.61 -10.57 0.91
CA PRO A 148 11.34 -10.21 0.30
C PRO A 148 10.26 -10.00 1.36
N LEU A 149 9.48 -8.91 1.22
CA LEU A 149 8.42 -8.52 2.14
C LEU A 149 7.07 -8.46 1.43
N ARG A 150 6.03 -8.99 2.07
CA ARG A 150 4.63 -8.86 1.65
C ARG A 150 4.00 -7.65 2.28
N VAL A 151 3.28 -6.87 1.48
CA VAL A 151 2.53 -5.70 1.95
C VAL A 151 1.19 -5.64 1.25
N MET A 152 0.22 -5.03 1.91
CA MET A 152 -1.07 -4.71 1.34
C MET A 152 -1.08 -3.25 0.88
N VAL A 153 -1.50 -3.04 -0.37
CA VAL A 153 -1.68 -1.72 -0.95
C VAL A 153 -3.17 -1.42 -1.01
N ARG A 154 -3.59 -0.36 -0.31
CA ARG A 154 -4.96 0.13 -0.31
C ARG A 154 -5.01 1.52 -0.92
N LEU A 155 -5.91 1.71 -1.88
CA LEU A 155 -6.20 3.00 -2.49
C LEU A 155 -7.67 3.35 -2.26
N THR A 156 -7.92 4.56 -1.74
CA THR A 156 -9.29 5.03 -1.49
C THR A 156 -9.52 6.40 -2.13
N ALA A 157 -10.66 6.56 -2.80
CA ALA A 157 -11.06 7.84 -3.40
C ALA A 157 -12.57 7.88 -3.67
N ASN A 158 -13.18 9.05 -3.48
CA ASN A 158 -14.63 9.22 -3.64
C ASN A 158 -15.10 9.10 -5.10
N LYS A 159 -14.24 9.51 -6.05
CA LYS A 159 -14.57 9.65 -7.48
C LYS A 159 -13.90 8.59 -8.37
N LEU A 160 -13.22 7.62 -7.77
CA LEU A 160 -12.68 6.44 -8.45
C LEU A 160 -13.32 5.17 -7.90
N THR A 161 -13.18 4.09 -8.64
CA THR A 161 -13.40 2.73 -8.15
C THR A 161 -12.19 1.89 -8.47
N PHE A 162 -11.82 1.04 -7.53
CA PHE A 162 -10.67 0.14 -7.60
C PHE A 162 -11.23 -1.29 -7.74
N PRO A 163 -11.36 -1.84 -8.96
CA PRO A 163 -12.06 -3.12 -9.16
C PRO A 163 -11.41 -4.31 -8.45
N LYS A 164 -10.11 -4.24 -8.18
CA LYS A 164 -9.37 -5.27 -7.45
C LYS A 164 -9.40 -5.07 -5.92
N GLY A 165 -9.92 -3.94 -5.44
CA GLY A 165 -9.83 -3.58 -4.02
C GLY A 165 -8.39 -3.51 -3.53
N ASP A 166 -8.19 -3.95 -2.30
CA ASP A 166 -6.88 -4.07 -1.66
C ASP A 166 -6.06 -5.18 -2.31
N GLN A 167 -4.76 -4.94 -2.49
CA GLN A 167 -3.87 -5.89 -3.15
C GLN A 167 -2.69 -6.23 -2.25
N VAL A 168 -2.56 -7.50 -1.87
CA VAL A 168 -1.36 -8.02 -1.22
C VAL A 168 -0.33 -8.36 -2.29
N VAL A 169 0.86 -7.79 -2.16
CA VAL A 169 1.98 -7.92 -3.11
C VAL A 169 3.27 -8.24 -2.39
N THR A 170 4.13 -9.03 -3.03
CA THR A 170 5.49 -9.29 -2.56
C THR A 170 6.44 -8.29 -3.22
N ILE A 171 7.26 -7.62 -2.41
CA ILE A 171 8.32 -6.70 -2.84
C ILE A 171 9.65 -7.40 -2.58
N GLU A 172 10.38 -7.69 -3.66
CA GLU A 172 11.66 -8.39 -3.57
C GLU A 172 12.70 -7.62 -2.75
N ALA A 173 13.65 -8.35 -2.17
CA ALA A 173 14.74 -7.78 -1.39
C ALA A 173 15.52 -6.73 -2.20
N LYS A 174 15.89 -5.61 -1.57
CA LYS A 174 16.67 -4.52 -2.19
C LYS A 174 16.15 -4.07 -3.56
N SER A 175 14.84 -4.02 -3.72
CA SER A 175 14.20 -3.81 -5.02
C SER A 175 13.05 -2.82 -4.95
N ILE A 176 12.68 -2.30 -6.13
CA ILE A 176 11.50 -1.48 -6.35
C ILE A 176 10.55 -2.29 -7.23
N THR A 177 9.32 -2.49 -6.74
CA THR A 177 8.26 -3.22 -7.46
C THR A 177 7.19 -2.27 -7.95
N ASP A 178 6.81 -2.41 -9.22
CA ASP A 178 5.73 -1.64 -9.84
C ASP A 178 4.38 -2.36 -9.67
N VAL A 179 3.61 -1.92 -8.68
CA VAL A 179 2.27 -2.45 -8.38
C VAL A 179 1.24 -1.85 -9.33
N ALA A 180 0.61 -2.73 -10.13
CA ALA A 180 -0.38 -2.34 -11.12
C ALA A 180 -1.80 -2.31 -10.52
N VAL A 181 -2.32 -1.10 -10.28
CA VAL A 181 -3.67 -0.92 -9.71
C VAL A 181 -4.65 -0.45 -10.79
N PRO A 182 -5.60 -1.30 -11.22
CA PRO A 182 -6.64 -0.88 -12.14
C PRO A 182 -7.60 0.09 -11.44
N VAL A 183 -7.95 1.16 -12.15
CA VAL A 183 -8.85 2.21 -11.67
C VAL A 183 -9.91 2.53 -12.69
N VAL A 184 -11.10 2.88 -12.20
CA VAL A 184 -12.22 3.32 -13.01
C VAL A 184 -12.66 4.70 -12.54
N ALA A 185 -12.60 5.69 -13.43
CA ALA A 185 -13.07 7.03 -13.14
C ALA A 185 -14.60 7.12 -13.18
N ARG A 186 -15.20 7.67 -12.12
CA ARG A 186 -16.64 7.93 -12.07
C ARG A 186 -17.02 9.28 -12.66
N THR A 187 -16.15 10.28 -12.52
CA THR A 187 -16.40 11.65 -12.98
C THR A 187 -15.12 12.31 -13.52
N ASN A 188 -15.28 13.33 -14.35
CA ASN A 188 -14.17 14.21 -14.74
C ASN A 188 -13.70 15.10 -13.57
N GLY A 189 -12.52 15.67 -13.72
CA GLY A 189 -11.96 16.66 -12.79
C GLY A 189 -10.73 16.15 -12.05
N SER A 190 -10.33 16.87 -11.01
CA SER A 190 -9.22 16.49 -10.13
C SER A 190 -9.71 16.24 -8.72
N PHE A 191 -9.19 15.20 -8.08
CA PHE A 191 -9.58 14.81 -6.73
C PHE A 191 -8.42 14.06 -6.04
N PRO A 192 -8.39 14.08 -4.70
CA PRO A 192 -7.40 13.35 -3.93
C PRO A 192 -7.69 11.84 -3.94
N VAL A 193 -6.62 11.06 -3.81
CA VAL A 193 -6.62 9.61 -3.63
C VAL A 193 -5.70 9.30 -2.46
N SER A 194 -6.20 8.60 -1.44
CA SER A 194 -5.36 8.14 -0.34
C SER A 194 -4.68 6.84 -0.72
N LEU A 195 -3.40 6.73 -0.39
CA LEU A 195 -2.58 5.53 -0.50
C LEU A 195 -2.15 5.13 0.90
N ASP A 196 -2.53 3.92 1.30
CA ASP A 196 -2.11 3.27 2.52
C ASP A 196 -1.28 2.02 2.16
N VAL A 197 -0.13 1.89 2.80
CA VAL A 197 0.70 0.67 2.75
C VAL A 197 0.60 0.01 4.12
N LEU A 198 0.02 -1.19 4.13
CA LEU A 198 -0.38 -1.90 5.33
C LEU A 198 0.29 -3.27 5.40
N SER A 199 0.30 -3.88 6.59
CA SER A 199 0.64 -5.29 6.74
C SER A 199 -0.34 -6.13 5.91
N PRO A 200 0.02 -7.35 5.50
CA PRO A 200 -0.84 -8.18 4.65
C PRO A 200 -2.22 -8.48 5.23
N ASP A 201 -2.35 -8.49 6.56
CA ASP A 201 -3.59 -8.64 7.31
C ASP A 201 -4.39 -7.32 7.44
N GLY A 202 -3.76 -6.17 7.15
CA GLY A 202 -4.37 -4.86 7.19
C GLY A 202 -4.46 -4.20 8.57
N GLY A 203 -3.94 -4.84 9.63
CA GLY A 203 -3.98 -4.32 10.99
C GLY A 203 -2.91 -3.26 11.30
N LEU A 204 -1.82 -3.21 10.53
CA LEU A 204 -0.70 -2.30 10.78
C LEU A 204 -0.44 -1.41 9.57
N ALA A 205 -0.47 -0.09 9.76
CA ALA A 205 0.03 0.86 8.77
C ALA A 205 1.56 0.96 8.86
N LEU A 206 2.27 0.73 7.76
CA LEU A 206 3.74 0.80 7.73
C LEU A 206 4.24 2.24 7.69
N ILE A 207 3.39 3.16 7.22
CA ILE A 207 3.69 4.57 6.99
C ILE A 207 2.43 5.42 7.20
N ASN A 208 2.59 6.74 7.25
CA ASN A 208 1.48 7.68 7.19
C ASN A 208 0.79 7.64 5.81
N THR A 209 -0.53 7.81 5.81
CA THR A 209 -1.35 7.91 4.60
C THR A 209 -0.83 8.99 3.64
N LEU A 210 -0.62 8.60 2.39
CA LEU A 210 -0.13 9.47 1.32
C LEU A 210 -1.30 9.96 0.46
N TYR A 211 -1.35 11.26 0.19
CA TYR A 211 -2.36 11.85 -0.68
C TYR A 211 -1.81 12.09 -2.08
N LEU A 212 -2.39 11.39 -3.05
CA LEU A 212 -2.08 11.51 -4.47
C LEU A 212 -3.14 12.35 -5.18
N LYS A 213 -2.75 13.10 -6.21
CA LYS A 213 -3.67 13.89 -7.03
C LYS A 213 -4.00 13.16 -8.33
N ALA A 214 -5.24 12.73 -8.48
CA ALA A 214 -5.73 12.22 -9.75
C ALA A 214 -6.30 13.36 -10.62
N ARG A 215 -6.07 13.30 -11.94
CA ARG A 215 -6.70 14.17 -12.93
C ARG A 215 -7.39 13.33 -13.99
N VAL A 216 -8.67 13.60 -14.27
CA VAL A 216 -9.47 12.85 -15.25
C VAL A 216 -10.04 13.80 -16.30
N SER A 217 -9.79 13.52 -17.58
CA SER A 217 -10.23 14.35 -18.71
C SER A 217 -11.06 13.58 -19.76
N ALA A 218 -11.52 12.37 -19.45
CA ALA A 218 -11.93 11.39 -20.47
C ALA A 218 -13.45 11.28 -20.76
N LEU A 219 -14.34 11.94 -20.02
CA LEU A 219 -15.80 11.79 -20.24
C LEU A 219 -16.40 12.74 -21.30
N THR A 220 -15.61 13.42 -22.13
CA THR A 220 -16.09 14.35 -23.18
C THR A 220 -16.63 13.63 -24.44
N GLY A 221 -17.52 12.65 -24.29
CA GLY A 221 -18.15 11.95 -25.43
C GLY A 221 -19.09 12.81 -26.28
N VAL A 222 -19.55 13.96 -25.75
CA VAL A 222 -20.50 14.85 -26.43
C VAL A 222 -19.88 15.57 -27.63
N ALA A 223 -18.59 15.92 -27.56
CA ALA A 223 -17.90 16.59 -28.65
C ALA A 223 -17.86 15.72 -29.92
N GLN A 224 -17.76 14.40 -29.76
CA GLN A 224 -17.67 13.48 -30.89
C GLN A 224 -19.01 13.32 -31.62
N LEU A 225 -20.14 13.40 -30.91
CA LEU A 225 -21.46 13.44 -31.55
C LEU A 225 -21.67 14.74 -32.34
N LEU A 226 -21.26 15.89 -31.78
CA LEU A 226 -21.37 17.19 -32.45
C LEU A 226 -20.53 17.22 -33.73
N THR A 227 -19.28 16.77 -33.68
CA THR A 227 -18.40 16.73 -34.85
C THR A 227 -18.89 15.72 -35.89
N GLY A 228 -19.35 14.54 -35.47
CA GLY A 228 -19.92 13.53 -36.36
C GLY A 228 -21.19 14.02 -37.05
N GLY A 229 -22.12 14.61 -36.28
CA GLY A 229 -23.34 15.22 -36.82
C GLY A 229 -23.05 16.37 -37.79
N GLY A 230 -22.12 17.26 -37.43
CA GLY A 230 -21.65 18.35 -38.29
C GLY A 230 -21.02 17.85 -39.58
N LEU A 231 -20.18 16.81 -39.52
CA LEU A 231 -19.56 16.19 -40.68
C LEU A 231 -20.60 15.57 -41.61
N LEU A 232 -21.59 14.85 -41.06
CA LEU A 232 -22.69 14.27 -41.83
C LEU A 232 -23.53 15.36 -42.51
N MET A 233 -23.84 16.45 -41.80
CA MET A 233 -24.56 17.59 -42.36
C MET A 233 -23.76 18.25 -43.49
N LEU A 234 -22.45 18.41 -43.31
CA LEU A 234 -21.55 18.96 -44.33
C LEU A 234 -21.51 18.07 -45.58
N LEU A 235 -21.38 16.75 -45.42
CA LEU A 235 -21.40 15.78 -46.52
C LEU A 235 -22.74 15.78 -47.27
N ALA A 236 -23.86 15.83 -46.53
CA ALA A 236 -25.20 15.91 -47.10
C ALA A 236 -25.39 17.20 -47.91
N TRP A 237 -24.90 18.32 -47.38
CA TRP A 237 -24.91 19.61 -48.09
C TRP A 237 -24.07 19.57 -49.36
N TRP A 238 -22.85 19.03 -49.29
CA TRP A 238 -21.94 18.94 -50.43
C TRP A 238 -22.53 18.10 -51.58
N GLY A 239 -23.11 16.95 -51.24
CA GLY A 239 -23.79 16.09 -52.22
C GLY A 239 -25.01 16.76 -52.87
N ARG A 240 -25.78 17.55 -52.11
CA ARG A 240 -26.91 18.32 -52.65
C ARG A 240 -26.45 19.47 -53.54
N ASN A 241 -25.38 20.17 -53.17
CA ASN A 241 -24.86 21.33 -53.91
C ASN A 241 -24.29 20.93 -55.28
N VAL A 242 -23.45 19.89 -55.32
CA VAL A 242 -22.85 19.39 -56.56
C VAL A 242 -23.91 18.88 -57.56
N ARG A 243 -25.01 18.28 -57.05
CA ARG A 243 -26.13 17.84 -57.90
C ARG A 243 -26.92 19.00 -58.53
N ARG A 244 -26.99 20.17 -57.89
CA ARG A 244 -27.67 21.35 -58.45
C ARG A 244 -26.86 22.00 -59.58
N GLY A 245 -25.52 22.00 -59.49
CA GLY A 245 -24.65 22.55 -60.54
C GLY A 245 -24.57 21.72 -61.82
N ARG A 246 -25.06 20.47 -61.84
CA ARG A 246 -25.07 19.60 -63.04
C ARG A 246 -26.36 19.69 -63.87
N ARG A 247 -27.42 20.35 -63.39
CA ARG A 247 -28.67 20.54 -64.16
C ARG A 247 -28.68 21.81 -65.03
N SER A 248 -27.73 22.72 -64.86
CA SER A 248 -27.61 23.94 -65.66
C SER A 248 -26.72 23.82 -66.91
N LYS A 249 -26.26 22.61 -67.27
CA LYS A 249 -25.43 22.38 -68.47
C LYS A 249 -26.15 21.71 -69.66
N HIS A 250 -27.49 21.56 -69.63
CA HIS A 250 -28.27 21.08 -70.79
C HIS A 250 -29.07 22.16 -71.53
N SER A 251 -28.84 23.45 -71.24
CA SER A 251 -29.53 24.56 -71.94
C SER A 251 -28.61 25.41 -72.83
N ALA A 252 -27.36 24.99 -73.04
CA ALA A 252 -26.38 25.72 -73.85
C ALA A 252 -25.84 24.90 -75.05
N ALA A 253 -26.68 24.04 -75.63
CA ALA A 253 -26.37 23.25 -76.83
C ALA A 253 -27.33 23.54 -77.99
N GLY A 254 -27.70 24.80 -78.18
CA GLY A 254 -28.62 25.22 -79.24
C GLY A 254 -28.49 26.69 -79.58
N ARG A 255 -27.38 27.06 -80.24
CA ARG A 255 -27.23 28.21 -81.16
C ARG A 255 -25.78 28.28 -81.63
N SER A 256 -25.49 27.47 -82.64
CA SER A 256 -24.37 27.68 -83.56
C SER A 256 -24.92 28.20 -84.89
N ASN A 257 -24.14 29.09 -85.50
CA ASN A 257 -24.11 29.50 -86.91
C ASN A 257 -24.99 30.69 -87.33
N HIS A 258 -24.35 31.86 -87.46
CA HIS A 258 -24.45 32.69 -88.66
C HIS A 258 -23.14 33.47 -88.89
N PRO A 259 -22.39 33.19 -89.97
CA PRO A 259 -21.36 34.07 -90.51
C PRO A 259 -21.92 34.82 -91.74
N VAL A 260 -21.77 36.15 -91.80
CA VAL A 260 -21.90 36.91 -93.07
C VAL A 260 -20.86 38.05 -93.11
N VAL A 261 -19.78 37.77 -93.82
CA VAL A 261 -19.13 38.57 -94.89
C VAL A 261 -19.36 40.10 -94.88
N ARG A 262 -18.26 40.86 -94.71
CA ARG A 262 -18.07 42.25 -95.19
C ARG A 262 -17.81 42.24 -96.71
N PRO A 263 -18.09 43.34 -97.45
CA PRO A 263 -16.96 44.24 -97.74
C PRO A 263 -17.28 45.75 -97.90
N ASN A 264 -16.23 46.52 -97.62
CA ASN A 264 -15.76 47.76 -98.24
C ASN A 264 -16.56 49.08 -98.21
N GLY A 265 -15.86 50.13 -97.78
CA GLY A 265 -16.00 51.46 -98.36
C GLY A 265 -15.66 52.64 -97.44
N GLY A 266 -14.41 53.13 -97.49
CA GLY A 266 -14.14 54.57 -97.55
C GLY A 266 -13.85 55.36 -96.25
N LEU A 267 -12.54 55.55 -96.00
CA LEU A 267 -11.84 56.84 -95.79
C LEU A 267 -12.30 57.81 -94.69
N ALA A 268 -11.41 58.03 -93.71
CA ALA A 268 -10.83 59.32 -93.28
C ALA A 268 -10.16 59.13 -91.89
N SER A 269 -8.84 58.95 -91.83
CA SER A 269 -7.85 60.01 -91.51
C SER A 269 -8.06 60.71 -90.18
N ASN A 270 -7.30 60.32 -89.14
CA ASN A 270 -6.22 61.15 -88.59
C ASN A 270 -5.51 60.45 -87.41
N GLU A 271 -4.19 60.37 -87.55
CA GLU A 271 -3.14 60.06 -86.59
C GLU A 271 -2.83 61.31 -85.72
N PRO A 272 -1.79 61.33 -84.88
CA PRO A 272 -1.50 60.54 -83.68
C PRO A 272 -1.38 61.48 -82.45
N SER A 273 -1.14 60.94 -81.24
CA SER A 273 -0.10 61.45 -80.31
C SER A 273 -0.26 60.91 -78.89
N SER A 274 0.80 60.23 -78.45
CA SER A 274 1.49 60.52 -77.20
C SER A 274 0.97 59.98 -75.87
N THR A 275 1.78 59.06 -75.33
CA THR A 275 2.53 59.29 -74.06
C THR A 275 1.92 58.79 -72.75
N ASN A 276 2.38 57.59 -72.37
CA ASN A 276 3.37 57.38 -71.30
C ASN A 276 2.90 57.14 -69.84
N ILE A 277 3.77 56.37 -69.17
CA ILE A 277 4.15 56.35 -67.74
C ILE A 277 3.59 55.19 -66.87
N SER A 278 4.48 54.20 -66.70
CA SER A 278 4.69 53.38 -65.50
C SER A 278 4.74 54.19 -64.21
N HIS A 279 4.38 53.61 -63.06
CA HIS A 279 5.38 53.44 -61.99
C HIS A 279 4.90 52.45 -60.92
N SER A 280 5.90 51.66 -60.52
CA SER A 280 6.19 51.01 -59.24
C SER A 280 5.23 51.20 -58.06
#